data_AF-A0A368YAQ5-F1
#
_entry.id   AF-A0A368YAQ5-F1
#
_cell.length_a   1.000
_cell.length_b   1.000
_cell.length_c   1.000
_cell.angle_alpha   90.00
_cell.angle_beta   90.00
_cell.angle_gamma   90.00
#
_symmetry.space_group_name_H-M   'P 1'
#
loop_
_entity.id
_entity.type
_entity.pdbx_description
1 polymer ?
#
loop_
_entity_poly.entity_id
_entity_poly.type
_entity_poly.pdbx_seq_one_letter_code
_entity_poly.pdbx_strand_id
1 'polypeptide(L)'
;MKEVDFSQLLKEFEPLIYHLIKKYGIRDPEDEFYQEAAISLWQAYQSYDKEKAKFSTYAYYCISRTLCNLIAKDQKEIAKKEKVLSATTFEDLLVENKTGIGIDAGLLKKIRTSLTDNQWKWFLHFVIEDKSIKEIAGKENVTEDAVKNWGRLAKKKVQKILVDEEYVERRL
;
A
#
# COMPACT_ATOMS: atom_id res chain seq x y z
N MET A 1 9.14 -18.56 35.49
CA MET A 1 10.09 -17.44 35.66
C MET A 1 11.06 -17.45 34.48
N LYS A 2 10.67 -16.84 33.34
CA LYS A 2 11.50 -16.72 32.11
C LYS A 2 11.37 -15.33 31.45
N GLU A 3 10.60 -14.41 32.04
CA GLU A 3 10.34 -13.09 31.43
C GLU A 3 11.54 -12.13 31.53
N VAL A 4 12.32 -12.23 32.61
CA VAL A 4 13.49 -11.34 32.83
C VAL A 4 14.60 -11.59 31.80
N ASP A 5 14.70 -12.80 31.25
CA ASP A 5 15.76 -13.19 30.31
C ASP A 5 15.49 -12.67 28.88
N PHE A 6 14.23 -12.71 28.44
CA PHE A 6 13.90 -12.30 27.07
C PHE A 6 14.03 -10.79 26.86
N SER A 7 13.64 -9.95 27.82
CA SER A 7 13.79 -8.50 27.67
C SER A 7 15.24 -8.08 27.51
N GLN A 8 16.18 -8.80 28.14
CA GLN A 8 17.61 -8.53 27.99
C GLN A 8 18.14 -9.06 26.65
N LEU A 9 17.72 -10.26 26.25
CA LEU A 9 18.03 -10.81 24.93
C LEU A 9 17.53 -9.91 23.79
N LEU A 10 16.32 -9.37 23.92
CA LEU A 10 15.74 -8.46 22.94
C LEU A 10 16.60 -7.20 22.80
N LYS A 11 17.04 -6.60 23.91
CA LYS A 11 17.95 -5.43 23.88
C LYS A 11 19.28 -5.74 23.18
N GLU A 12 19.83 -6.94 23.35
CA GLU A 12 21.07 -7.34 22.69
C GLU A 12 20.90 -7.51 21.17
N PHE A 13 19.74 -7.99 20.73
CA PHE A 13 19.44 -8.27 19.33
C PHE A 13 18.71 -7.15 18.59
N GLU A 14 18.27 -6.11 19.31
CA GLU A 14 17.61 -4.93 18.76
C GLU A 14 18.42 -4.25 17.62
N PRO A 15 19.75 -4.05 17.76
CA PRO A 15 20.56 -3.51 16.68
C PRO A 15 20.54 -4.38 15.42
N LEU A 16 20.43 -5.70 15.57
CA LEU A 16 20.31 -6.63 14.44
C LEU A 16 18.95 -6.47 13.75
N ILE A 17 17.86 -6.35 14.51
CA ILE A 17 16.51 -6.15 13.95
C ILE A 17 16.48 -4.87 13.13
N TYR A 18 16.92 -3.74 13.70
CA TYR A 18 16.97 -2.46 12.98
C TYR A 18 17.92 -2.50 11.78
N HIS A 19 19.06 -3.18 11.90
CA HIS A 19 19.96 -3.39 10.76
C HIS A 19 19.25 -4.11 9.61
N LEU A 20 18.50 -5.17 9.90
CA LEU A 20 17.78 -5.95 8.89
C LEU A 20 16.62 -5.15 8.26
N ILE A 21 15.84 -4.43 9.08
CA ILE A 21 14.78 -3.52 8.60
C ILE A 21 15.36 -2.51 7.60
N LYS A 22 16.47 -1.85 7.98
CA LYS A 22 17.15 -0.90 7.11
C LYS A 22 17.75 -1.56 5.86
N LYS A 23 18.39 -2.73 6.02
CA LYS A 23 19.01 -3.48 4.92
C LYS A 23 18.00 -3.89 3.85
N TYR A 24 16.77 -4.23 4.26
CA TYR A 24 15.70 -4.58 3.35
C TYR A 24 14.91 -3.36 2.83
N GLY A 25 15.26 -2.15 3.25
CA GLY A 25 14.58 -0.93 2.81
C GLY A 25 13.13 -0.84 3.29
N ILE A 26 12.81 -1.50 4.42
CA ILE A 26 11.47 -1.48 5.00
C ILE A 26 11.22 -0.10 5.62
N ARG A 27 10.06 0.49 5.32
CA ARG A 27 9.54 1.68 6.02
C ARG A 27 8.50 1.21 7.03
N ASP A 28 8.80 1.36 8.31
CA ASP A 28 8.01 0.80 9.41
C ASP A 28 7.56 1.90 10.39
N PRO A 29 6.59 2.76 10.03
CA PRO A 29 6.19 3.89 10.86
C PRO A 29 5.46 3.47 12.15
N GLU A 30 4.78 2.32 12.13
CA GLU A 30 4.00 1.78 13.25
C GLU A 30 4.70 0.58 13.93
N ASP A 31 5.97 0.34 13.61
CA ASP A 31 6.81 -0.73 14.16
C ASP A 31 6.24 -2.16 13.98
N GLU A 32 5.44 -2.42 12.95
CA GLU A 32 4.86 -3.74 12.68
C GLU A 32 5.93 -4.78 12.34
N PHE A 33 6.91 -4.42 11.50
CA PHE A 33 8.00 -5.32 11.14
C PHE A 33 8.93 -5.56 12.33
N TYR A 34 9.17 -4.54 13.15
CA TYR A 34 9.91 -4.68 14.39
C TYR A 34 9.22 -5.67 15.35
N GLN A 35 7.91 -5.52 15.56
CA GLN A 35 7.14 -6.38 16.47
C GLN A 35 7.21 -7.85 16.02
N GLU A 36 6.99 -8.12 14.74
CA GLU A 36 7.08 -9.48 14.19
C GLU A 36 8.50 -10.06 14.26
N ALA A 37 9.53 -9.23 14.06
CA ALA A 37 10.92 -9.63 14.26
C ALA A 37 11.21 -10.00 15.72
N ALA A 38 10.68 -9.24 16.69
CA ALA A 38 10.80 -9.53 18.11
C ALA A 38 10.07 -10.83 18.50
N ILE A 39 8.88 -11.08 17.94
CA ILE A 39 8.14 -12.35 18.12
C ILE A 39 8.95 -13.52 17.55
N SER A 40 9.55 -13.36 16.36
CA SER A 40 10.41 -14.37 15.74
C SER A 40 11.65 -14.67 16.58
N LEU A 41 12.26 -13.65 17.18
CA LEU A 41 13.36 -13.81 18.13
C LEU A 41 12.93 -14.62 19.36
N TRP A 42 11.76 -14.33 19.92
CA TRP A 42 11.21 -15.08 21.05
C TRP A 42 10.98 -16.56 20.70
N GLN A 43 10.40 -16.83 19.53
CA GLN A 43 10.21 -18.20 19.03
C GLN A 43 11.56 -18.91 18.84
N ALA A 44 12.54 -18.23 18.25
CA ALA A 44 13.89 -18.76 18.07
C ALA A 44 14.55 -19.08 19.42
N TYR A 45 14.36 -18.24 20.43
CA TYR A 45 14.83 -18.50 21.79
C TYR A 45 14.20 -19.75 22.41
N GLN A 46 12.90 -19.99 22.16
CA GLN A 46 12.21 -21.18 22.66
C GLN A 46 12.61 -22.48 21.94
N SER A 47 12.86 -22.43 20.63
CA SER A 47 13.18 -23.59 19.81
C SER A 47 14.68 -23.80 19.59
N TYR A 48 15.52 -23.00 20.24
CA TYR A 48 16.96 -23.05 20.04
C TYR A 48 17.56 -24.38 20.51
N ASP A 49 18.44 -24.92 19.68
CA ASP A 49 19.18 -26.15 19.93
C ASP A 49 20.68 -25.87 19.78
N LYS A 50 21.40 -25.91 20.91
CA LYS A 50 22.83 -25.59 20.99
C LYS A 50 23.73 -26.52 20.17
N GLU A 51 23.27 -27.74 19.90
CA GLU A 51 24.04 -28.74 19.15
C GLU A 51 24.09 -28.41 17.65
N LYS A 52 23.14 -27.60 17.16
CA LYS A 52 23.00 -27.31 15.72
C LYS A 52 23.73 -26.06 15.27
N ALA A 53 23.69 -24.98 16.06
CA ALA A 53 24.29 -23.70 15.68
C ALA A 53 24.49 -22.77 16.88
N LYS A 54 25.25 -21.68 16.69
CA LYS A 54 25.24 -20.55 17.63
C LYS A 54 23.88 -19.86 17.61
N PHE A 55 23.41 -19.41 18.77
CA PHE A 55 22.12 -18.73 18.89
C PHE A 55 22.01 -17.52 17.95
N SER A 56 23.06 -16.69 17.87
CA SER A 56 23.08 -15.51 17.01
C SER A 56 22.85 -15.82 15.52
N THR A 57 23.42 -16.92 15.03
CA THR A 57 23.22 -17.40 13.66
C THR A 57 21.78 -17.86 13.43
N TYR A 58 21.22 -18.60 14.39
CA TYR A 58 19.85 -19.09 14.31
C TYR A 58 18.83 -17.94 14.40
N ALA A 59 19.02 -17.02 15.34
CA ALA A 59 18.21 -15.82 15.49
C ALA A 59 18.24 -14.94 14.23
N TYR A 60 19.42 -14.70 13.65
CA TYR A 60 19.55 -13.99 12.37
C TYR A 60 18.71 -14.66 11.28
N TYR A 61 18.81 -15.98 11.15
CA TYR A 61 18.06 -16.74 10.15
C TYR A 61 16.54 -16.61 10.35
N CYS A 62 16.05 -16.79 11.58
CA CYS A 62 14.62 -16.68 11.89
C CYS A 62 14.08 -15.27 11.63
N ILE A 63 14.76 -14.22 12.13
CA ILE A 63 14.35 -12.82 11.94
C ILE A 63 14.37 -12.47 10.45
N SER A 64 15.46 -12.77 9.76
CA SER A 64 15.60 -12.51 8.32
C SER A 64 14.49 -13.19 7.51
N ARG A 65 14.20 -14.46 7.80
CA ARG A 65 13.13 -15.20 7.14
C ARG A 65 11.75 -14.58 7.42
N THR A 66 11.47 -14.19 8.65
CA THR A 66 10.20 -13.52 9.01
C THR A 66 10.03 -12.23 8.23
N LEU A 67 11.04 -11.36 8.21
CA LEU A 67 10.99 -10.10 7.47
C LEU A 67 10.79 -10.32 5.97
N CYS A 68 11.51 -11.26 5.35
CA CYS A 68 11.32 -11.61 3.94
C CYS A 68 9.90 -12.11 3.65
N ASN A 69 9.31 -12.92 4.55
CA ASN A 69 7.95 -13.40 4.39
C ASN A 69 6.92 -12.26 4.51
N LEU A 70 7.13 -11.31 5.42
CA LEU A 70 6.27 -10.14 5.56
C LEU A 70 6.32 -9.26 4.31
N ILE A 71 7.52 -8.98 3.78
CA ILE A 71 7.68 -8.25 2.52
C ILE A 71 6.93 -8.97 1.39
N ALA A 72 7.11 -10.28 1.25
CA ALA A 72 6.45 -11.05 0.20
C ALA A 72 4.92 -11.08 0.37
N LYS A 73 4.43 -11.13 1.62
CA LYS A 73 3.00 -11.06 1.94
C LYS A 73 2.43 -9.69 1.58
N ASP A 74 3.12 -8.62 1.94
CA ASP A 74 2.70 -7.25 1.63
C ASP A 74 2.66 -7.01 0.12
N GLN A 75 3.71 -7.44 -0.60
CA GLN A 75 3.73 -7.42 -2.07
C GLN A 75 2.60 -8.24 -2.69
N LYS A 76 2.26 -9.39 -2.12
CA LYS A 76 1.15 -10.22 -2.60
C LYS A 76 -0.21 -9.58 -2.31
N GLU A 77 -0.39 -8.93 -1.17
CA GLU A 77 -1.61 -8.19 -0.85
C GLU A 77 -1.74 -6.94 -1.72
N ILE A 78 -0.64 -6.22 -2.00
CA ILE A 78 -0.60 -5.14 -2.99
C ILE A 78 -0.98 -5.68 -4.37
N ALA A 79 -0.34 -6.75 -4.84
CA ALA A 79 -0.65 -7.35 -6.14
C ALA A 79 -2.09 -7.87 -6.22
N LYS A 80 -2.64 -8.37 -5.11
CA LYS A 80 -4.05 -8.80 -5.02
C LYS A 80 -4.99 -7.60 -5.04
N LYS A 81 -4.69 -6.53 -4.31
CA LYS A 81 -5.42 -5.26 -4.36
C LYS A 81 -5.35 -4.66 -5.76
N GLU A 82 -4.20 -4.67 -6.41
CA GLU A 82 -4.02 -4.22 -7.79
C GLU A 82 -4.76 -5.11 -8.80
N LYS A 83 -4.79 -6.43 -8.58
CA LYS A 83 -5.59 -7.36 -9.39
C LYS A 83 -7.09 -7.15 -9.20
N VAL A 84 -7.53 -6.89 -7.97
CA VAL A 84 -8.92 -6.53 -7.67
C VAL A 84 -9.23 -5.18 -8.31
N LEU A 85 -8.39 -4.14 -8.15
CA LEU A 85 -8.58 -2.81 -8.76
C LEU A 85 -8.53 -2.82 -10.30
N SER A 86 -7.68 -3.65 -10.90
CA SER A 86 -7.63 -3.80 -12.37
C SER A 86 -8.78 -4.66 -12.92
N ALA A 87 -9.35 -5.54 -12.10
CA ALA A 87 -10.58 -6.26 -12.39
C ALA A 87 -11.85 -5.51 -11.96
N THR A 88 -11.71 -4.41 -11.21
CA THR A 88 -12.82 -3.58 -10.73
C THR A 88 -13.41 -2.88 -11.95
N THR A 89 -14.51 -3.41 -12.47
CA THR A 89 -15.31 -2.70 -13.45
C THR A 89 -16.00 -1.52 -12.77
N PHE A 90 -16.43 -0.55 -13.58
CA PHE A 90 -17.24 0.57 -13.14
C PHE A 90 -18.45 0.14 -12.27
N GLU A 91 -18.94 -1.09 -12.42
CA GLU A 91 -20.01 -1.70 -11.64
C GLU A 91 -19.61 -2.05 -10.19
N ASP A 92 -18.35 -2.39 -9.92
CA ASP A 92 -17.87 -2.69 -8.56
C ASP A 92 -17.74 -1.44 -7.70
N LEU A 93 -17.50 -0.27 -8.33
CA LEU A 93 -17.52 1.04 -7.67
C LEU A 93 -18.95 1.53 -7.31
N LEU A 94 -19.98 0.89 -7.87
CA LEU A 94 -21.39 1.20 -7.58
C LEU A 94 -21.96 0.41 -6.40
N VAL A 95 -21.17 -0.48 -5.78
CA VAL A 95 -21.63 -1.28 -4.63
C VAL A 95 -21.72 -0.38 -3.39
N GLU A 96 -22.93 0.13 -3.18
CA GLU A 96 -23.51 0.72 -1.98
C GLU A 96 -22.55 0.95 -0.80
N ASN A 97 -22.17 2.22 -0.59
CA ASN A 97 -22.14 2.92 0.70
C ASN A 97 -21.66 2.11 1.93
N LYS A 98 -20.66 1.23 1.78
CA LYS A 98 -20.05 0.46 2.87
C LYS A 98 -18.53 0.57 2.93
N THR A 99 -17.90 1.25 1.97
CA THR A 99 -16.45 1.48 1.96
C THR A 99 -16.03 2.80 2.62
N GLY A 100 -16.98 3.62 3.12
CA GLY A 100 -16.66 4.89 3.78
C GLY A 100 -16.08 5.97 2.85
N ILE A 101 -15.97 5.69 1.55
CA ILE A 101 -15.63 6.69 0.54
C ILE A 101 -16.93 7.40 0.20
N GLY A 102 -17.15 8.58 0.80
CA GLY A 102 -18.39 9.37 0.71
C GLY A 102 -18.68 9.98 -0.68
N ILE A 103 -18.37 9.28 -1.77
CA ILE A 103 -18.66 9.70 -3.13
C ILE A 103 -19.95 9.00 -3.59
N ASP A 104 -20.94 9.80 -3.96
CA ASP A 104 -22.20 9.33 -4.52
C ASP A 104 -21.99 8.48 -5.78
N ALA A 105 -22.53 7.26 -5.75
CA ALA A 105 -22.48 6.31 -6.86
C ALA A 105 -23.09 6.89 -8.16
N GLY A 106 -24.14 7.71 -8.05
CA GLY A 106 -24.77 8.41 -9.16
C GLY A 106 -23.85 9.45 -9.79
N LEU A 107 -23.14 10.23 -8.97
CA LEU A 107 -22.14 11.20 -9.41
C LEU A 107 -20.98 10.51 -10.13
N LEU A 108 -20.45 9.43 -9.56
CA LEU A 108 -19.34 8.68 -10.14
C LEU A 108 -19.71 8.11 -11.52
N LYS A 109 -20.97 7.66 -11.68
CA LYS A 109 -21.51 7.21 -12.97
C LYS A 109 -21.50 8.30 -14.04
N LYS A 110 -21.95 9.50 -13.69
CA LYS A 110 -21.94 10.64 -14.61
C LYS A 110 -20.52 11.06 -14.99
N ILE A 111 -19.60 11.03 -14.03
CA ILE A 111 -18.19 11.30 -14.29
C ILE A 111 -17.64 10.27 -15.28
N ARG A 112 -17.82 8.97 -15.03
CA ARG A 112 -17.30 7.91 -15.91
C ARG A 112 -17.79 8.04 -17.35
N THR A 113 -19.08 8.30 -17.55
CA THR A 113 -19.68 8.39 -18.90
C THR A 113 -19.24 9.64 -19.66
N SER A 114 -18.79 10.69 -18.95
CA SER A 114 -18.30 11.91 -19.58
C SER A 114 -16.83 11.86 -20.03
N LEU A 115 -16.03 10.98 -19.43
CA LEU A 115 -14.59 10.87 -19.65
C LEU A 115 -14.25 9.82 -20.72
N THR A 116 -13.24 10.11 -21.54
CA THR A 116 -12.62 9.07 -22.39
C THR A 116 -11.82 8.09 -21.52
N ASP A 117 -11.45 6.93 -22.05
CA ASP A 117 -10.74 5.92 -21.25
C ASP A 117 -9.42 6.45 -20.67
N ASN A 118 -8.66 7.23 -21.43
CA ASN A 118 -7.43 7.86 -20.94
C ASN A 118 -7.70 8.94 -19.87
N GLN A 119 -8.79 9.70 -20.01
CA GLN A 119 -9.22 10.68 -19.00
C GLN A 119 -9.71 9.99 -17.72
N TRP A 120 -10.39 8.85 -17.87
CA TRP A 120 -10.85 8.02 -16.77
C TRP A 120 -9.67 7.36 -16.03
N LYS A 121 -8.69 6.83 -16.76
CA LYS A 121 -7.44 6.31 -16.18
C LYS A 121 -6.72 7.38 -15.35
N TRP A 122 -6.64 8.62 -15.87
CA TRP A 122 -6.12 9.73 -15.08
C TRP A 122 -6.97 9.98 -13.83
N PHE A 123 -8.30 10.04 -13.95
CA PHE A 123 -9.18 10.28 -12.80
C PHE A 123 -9.02 9.21 -11.72
N LEU A 124 -9.01 7.93 -12.11
CA LEU A 124 -8.82 6.81 -11.19
C LEU A 124 -7.44 6.87 -10.53
N HIS A 125 -6.35 6.90 -11.30
CA HIS A 125 -5.02 6.80 -10.73
C HIS A 125 -4.56 8.07 -10.01
N PHE A 126 -4.90 9.25 -10.51
CA PHE A 126 -4.46 10.52 -9.92
C PHE A 126 -5.40 11.01 -8.81
N VAL A 127 -6.73 10.93 -9.01
CA VAL A 127 -7.70 11.51 -8.06
C VAL A 127 -8.12 10.52 -6.98
N ILE A 128 -8.30 9.24 -7.34
CA ILE A 128 -8.77 8.22 -6.38
C ILE A 128 -7.60 7.49 -5.70
N GLU A 129 -6.54 7.16 -6.45
CA GLU A 129 -5.38 6.41 -5.93
C GLU A 129 -4.20 7.28 -5.46
N ASP A 130 -4.29 8.62 -5.60
CA ASP A 130 -3.26 9.60 -5.22
C ASP A 130 -1.85 9.33 -5.82
N LYS A 131 -1.80 8.75 -7.02
CA LYS A 131 -0.53 8.47 -7.73
C LYS A 131 0.01 9.71 -8.41
N SER A 132 1.34 9.82 -8.44
CA SER A 132 2.03 10.86 -9.18
C SER A 132 1.91 10.67 -10.70
N ILE A 133 2.02 11.76 -11.45
CA ILE A 133 2.02 11.76 -12.92
C ILE A 133 3.10 10.80 -13.47
N LYS A 134 4.25 10.73 -12.80
CA LYS A 134 5.36 9.86 -13.17
C LYS A 134 5.02 8.38 -13.03
N GLU A 135 4.36 8.00 -11.94
CA GLU A 135 3.91 6.62 -11.72
C GLU A 135 2.84 6.20 -12.73
N ILE A 136 1.91 7.09 -13.06
CA ILE A 136 0.87 6.84 -14.07
C ILE A 136 1.50 6.67 -15.46
N ALA A 137 2.47 7.54 -15.81
CA ALA A 137 3.19 7.46 -17.08
C ALA A 137 3.94 6.13 -17.22
N GLY A 138 4.64 5.70 -16.17
CA GLY A 138 5.33 4.41 -16.13
C GLY A 138 4.36 3.23 -16.23
N LYS A 139 3.23 3.27 -15.51
CA LYS A 139 2.22 2.21 -15.50
C LYS A 139 1.53 2.04 -16.85
N GLU A 140 1.14 3.15 -17.48
CA GLU A 140 0.40 3.15 -18.74
C GLU A 140 1.31 3.15 -19.98
N ASN A 141 2.63 3.13 -19.78
CA ASN A 141 3.65 3.18 -20.83
C ASN A 141 3.48 4.37 -21.79
N VAL A 142 3.26 5.56 -21.22
CA VAL A 142 3.09 6.82 -21.95
C VAL A 142 4.02 7.89 -21.39
N THR A 143 4.09 9.06 -22.04
CA THR A 143 4.85 10.20 -21.53
C THR A 143 4.11 10.92 -20.40
N GLU A 144 4.85 11.55 -19.48
CA GLU A 144 4.26 12.39 -18.44
C GLU A 144 3.38 13.51 -19.01
N ASP A 145 3.75 14.06 -20.17
CA ASP A 145 2.97 15.11 -20.83
C ASP A 145 1.64 14.59 -21.40
N ALA A 146 1.57 13.33 -21.82
CA ALA A 146 0.31 12.70 -22.20
C ALA A 146 -0.63 12.62 -20.98
N VAL A 147 -0.13 12.17 -19.83
CA VAL A 147 -0.88 12.08 -18.58
C VAL A 147 -1.35 13.47 -18.11
N LYS A 148 -0.49 14.50 -18.18
CA LYS A 148 -0.87 15.89 -17.90
C LYS A 148 -2.01 16.36 -18.82
N ASN A 149 -1.95 16.03 -20.11
CA ASN A 149 -3.00 16.41 -21.05
C ASN A 149 -4.32 15.68 -20.78
N TRP A 150 -4.28 14.40 -20.38
CA TRP A 150 -5.46 13.66 -19.94
C TRP A 150 -6.12 14.37 -18.75
N GLY A 151 -5.34 14.73 -17.74
CA GLY A 151 -5.83 15.44 -16.56
C GLY A 151 -6.39 16.82 -16.85
N ARG A 152 -5.72 17.60 -17.70
CA ARG A 152 -6.21 18.92 -18.11
C ARG A 152 -7.59 18.86 -18.73
N LEU A 153 -7.86 17.85 -19.56
CA LEU A 153 -9.16 17.68 -20.22
C LEU A 153 -10.20 17.04 -19.29
N ALA A 154 -9.80 16.06 -18.50
CA ALA A 154 -10.66 15.38 -17.53
C ALA A 154 -11.17 16.35 -16.47
N LYS A 155 -10.28 17.16 -15.88
CA LYS A 155 -10.60 18.13 -14.82
C LYS A 155 -11.73 19.08 -15.21
N LYS A 156 -11.71 19.59 -16.45
CA LYS A 156 -12.78 20.47 -16.96
C LYS A 156 -14.15 19.79 -16.98
N LYS A 157 -14.20 18.52 -17.39
CA LYS A 157 -15.43 17.75 -17.46
C LYS A 157 -15.95 17.37 -16.06
N VAL A 158 -15.04 16.91 -15.19
CA VAL A 158 -15.36 16.58 -13.79
C VAL A 158 -15.89 17.81 -13.06
N GLN A 159 -15.22 18.96 -13.19
CA GLN A 159 -15.68 20.22 -12.58
C GLN A 159 -17.07 20.63 -13.05
N LYS A 160 -17.35 20.49 -14.35
CA LYS A 160 -18.68 20.78 -14.90
C LYS A 160 -19.75 19.91 -14.24
N ILE A 161 -19.49 18.61 -14.11
CA ILE A 161 -20.43 17.66 -13.50
C ILE A 161 -20.62 17.97 -12.01
N LEU A 162 -19.54 18.24 -11.27
CA LEU A 162 -19.65 18.60 -9.85
C LEU A 162 -20.49 19.88 -9.63
N VAL A 163 -20.42 20.83 -10.55
CA VAL A 163 -21.24 22.04 -10.53
C VAL A 163 -22.69 21.75 -10.92
N ASP A 164 -22.92 20.95 -11.96
CA ASP A 164 -24.26 20.61 -12.45
C ASP A 164 -25.04 19.75 -11.43
N GLU A 165 -24.33 18.97 -10.62
CA GLU A 165 -24.88 18.14 -9.54
C GLU A 165 -24.85 18.83 -8.15
N GLU A 166 -24.55 20.14 -8.10
CA GLU A 166 -24.55 20.97 -6.87
C GLU A 166 -23.55 20.53 -5.77
N TYR A 167 -22.54 19.73 -6.10
CA TYR A 167 -21.46 19.34 -5.16
C TYR A 167 -20.45 20.46 -4.91
N VAL A 168 -20.35 21.45 -5.82
CA VAL A 168 -19.44 22.60 -5.71
C VAL A 168 -20.13 23.84 -6.28
N GLU A 169 -20.03 24.97 -5.58
CA GLU A 169 -20.54 26.25 -6.08
C GLU A 169 -19.85 26.65 -7.41
N ARG A 170 -20.62 27.24 -8.33
CA ARG A 170 -20.02 27.92 -9.49
C ARG A 170 -19.11 29.01 -8.96
N ARG A 171 -17.80 28.84 -9.13
CA ARG A 171 -16.89 29.99 -9.04
C ARG A 171 -17.26 30.96 -10.17
N LEU A 172 -17.93 32.04 -9.77
CA LEU A 172 -18.14 33.26 -10.56
C LEU A 172 -16.80 33.86 -10.99
#